data_AF-A0AAF0MLD0-F1
#
_entry.id   AF-A0AAF0MLD0-F1
#
_cell.length_a   1.000
_cell.length_b   1.000
_cell.length_c   1.000
_cell.angle_alpha   90.00
_cell.angle_beta   90.00
_cell.angle_gamma   90.00
#
_symmetry.space_group_name_H-M   'P 1'
#
loop_
_entity.id
_entity.type
_entity.pdbx_description
1 polymer ?
#
loop_
_entity_poly.entity_id
_entity_poly.type
_entity_poly.pdbx_seq_one_letter_code
_entity_poly.pdbx_strand_id
1 'polypeptide(L)'
;MFSLESKDEKRLRSMKPPKILFFSQLLLFLILFRYAINFLFITYPEDVGMFKLILNFLNIGYMTIMGILAVEALLGLTSAKPQSWRKVVRSALIMTLSAIFVEVLKYFELYMSSLNFGLLISVAMTVMVLLIMFLPHVRRFYIPSEMDVPPVKDWIMFIFDRPIVTAETYRFTYDVDQIAEAESEQ
;
A
#
# COMPACT_ATOMS: atom_id res chain seq x y z
N MET A 1 -36.33 4.50 9.24
CA MET A 1 -35.01 3.85 9.09
C MET A 1 -34.23 4.65 8.06
N PHE A 2 -33.75 5.83 8.47
CA PHE A 2 -33.23 6.87 7.57
C PHE A 2 -31.71 6.77 7.47
N SER A 3 -31.24 6.90 6.23
CA SER A 3 -29.88 6.78 5.75
C SER A 3 -28.91 7.79 6.40
N LEU A 4 -28.21 7.37 7.46
CA LEU A 4 -27.00 8.05 7.95
C LEU A 4 -25.77 7.72 7.08
N GLU A 5 -25.87 6.73 6.19
CA GLU A 5 -24.76 6.30 5.33
C GLU A 5 -24.45 7.29 4.19
N SER A 6 -25.32 8.27 3.88
CA SER A 6 -25.19 9.06 2.64
C SER A 6 -24.44 10.39 2.73
N LYS A 7 -24.28 11.01 3.91
CA LYS A 7 -23.61 12.33 4.04
C LYS A 7 -22.09 12.20 4.21
N ASP A 8 -21.63 11.29 5.06
CA ASP A 8 -20.20 11.06 5.28
C ASP A 8 -19.50 10.40 4.09
N GLU A 9 -20.20 9.49 3.41
CA GLU A 9 -19.70 8.90 2.17
C GLU A 9 -19.61 9.95 1.04
N LYS A 10 -20.52 10.93 1.01
CA LYS A 10 -20.47 12.05 0.06
C LYS A 10 -19.36 13.06 0.37
N ARG A 11 -19.02 13.31 1.65
CA ARG A 11 -17.91 14.20 2.04
C ARG A 11 -16.54 13.55 1.82
N LEU A 12 -16.39 12.25 2.12
CA LEU A 12 -15.17 11.49 1.78
C LEU A 12 -14.92 11.41 0.25
N ARG A 13 -15.98 11.45 -0.57
CA ARG A 13 -15.90 11.43 -2.04
C ARG A 13 -15.53 12.78 -2.69
N SER A 14 -15.55 13.90 -1.97
CA SER A 14 -15.27 15.22 -2.57
C SER A 14 -13.79 15.64 -2.51
N MET A 15 -12.97 14.94 -1.72
CA MET A 15 -11.52 15.16 -1.72
C MET A 15 -10.90 14.60 -2.99
N LYS A 16 -10.57 15.49 -3.94
CA LYS A 16 -9.78 15.13 -5.11
C LYS A 16 -8.45 14.54 -4.64
N PRO A 17 -8.04 13.35 -5.12
CA PRO A 17 -6.77 12.77 -4.72
C PRO A 17 -5.63 13.72 -5.13
N PRO A 18 -4.65 14.00 -4.26
CA PRO A 18 -3.50 14.81 -4.63
C PRO A 18 -2.79 14.20 -5.84
N LYS A 19 -2.39 15.03 -6.81
CA LYS A 19 -1.76 14.58 -8.07
C LYS A 19 -0.53 13.68 -7.84
N ILE A 20 0.15 13.84 -6.71
CA ILE A 20 1.32 13.03 -6.35
C ILE A 20 0.98 11.56 -6.05
N LEU A 21 -0.25 11.25 -5.62
CA LEU A 21 -0.72 9.87 -5.49
C LEU A 21 -0.82 9.18 -6.85
N PHE A 22 -1.15 9.91 -7.92
CA PHE A 22 -1.18 9.36 -9.27
C PHE A 22 0.22 8.93 -9.71
N PHE A 23 1.25 9.67 -9.31
CA PHE A 23 2.64 9.25 -9.54
C PHE A 23 2.97 7.96 -8.79
N SER A 24 2.58 7.83 -7.51
CA SER A 24 2.74 6.56 -6.77
C SER A 24 1.98 5.39 -7.44
N GLN A 25 0.78 5.65 -7.96
CA GLN A 25 0.00 4.66 -8.67
C GLN A 25 0.70 4.18 -9.94
N LEU A 26 1.29 5.11 -10.71
CA LEU A 26 2.10 4.78 -11.88
C LEU A 26 3.32 3.93 -11.50
N LEU A 27 4.03 4.28 -10.42
CA LEU A 27 5.17 3.50 -9.94
C LEU A 27 4.79 2.07 -9.55
N LEU A 28 3.72 1.91 -8.77
CA LEU A 28 3.22 0.58 -8.39
C LEU A 28 2.73 -0.22 -9.60
N PHE A 29 2.12 0.44 -10.59
CA PHE A 29 1.73 -0.21 -11.84
C PHE A 29 2.93 -0.72 -12.62
N LEU A 30 4.02 0.06 -12.71
CA LEU A 30 5.28 -0.40 -13.32
C LEU A 30 5.88 -1.60 -12.58
N ILE A 31 5.83 -1.59 -11.24
CA ILE A 31 6.28 -2.71 -10.42
C ILE A 31 5.42 -3.97 -10.67
N LEU A 32 4.10 -3.82 -10.72
CA LEU A 32 3.18 -4.91 -11.03
C LEU A 32 3.44 -5.48 -12.44
N PHE A 33 3.60 -4.59 -13.42
CA PHE A 33 3.91 -4.96 -14.80
C PHE A 33 5.22 -5.75 -14.90
N ARG A 34 6.25 -5.34 -14.17
CA ARG A 34 7.50 -6.10 -14.05
C ARG A 34 7.25 -7.51 -13.50
N TYR A 35 6.48 -7.66 -12.42
CA TYR A 35 6.18 -8.99 -11.87
C TYR A 35 5.40 -9.86 -12.87
N ALA A 36 4.46 -9.27 -13.62
CA ALA A 36 3.73 -9.96 -14.67
C ALA A 36 4.64 -10.43 -15.82
N ILE A 37 5.54 -9.57 -16.30
CA ILE A 37 6.55 -9.95 -17.30
C ILE A 37 7.41 -11.09 -16.76
N ASN A 38 7.99 -10.93 -15.57
CA ASN A 38 8.85 -11.96 -15.02
C ASN A 38 8.10 -13.29 -14.88
N PHE A 39 6.83 -13.27 -14.48
CA PHE A 39 5.99 -14.46 -14.41
C PHE A 39 5.79 -15.13 -15.79
N LEU A 40 5.52 -14.35 -16.85
CA LEU A 40 5.33 -14.88 -18.22
C LEU A 40 6.61 -15.49 -18.80
N PHE A 41 7.77 -14.93 -18.47
CA PHE A 41 9.07 -15.37 -18.97
C PHE A 41 9.78 -16.37 -18.04
N ILE A 42 9.08 -16.94 -17.05
CA ILE A 42 9.60 -18.09 -16.30
C ILE A 42 9.81 -19.24 -17.28
N THR A 43 11.05 -19.40 -17.72
CA THR A 43 11.45 -20.47 -18.63
C THR A 43 11.54 -21.75 -17.81
N TYR A 44 10.85 -22.81 -18.26
CA TYR A 44 11.11 -24.15 -17.76
C TYR A 44 12.50 -24.55 -18.24
N PRO A 45 13.45 -24.83 -17.35
CA PRO A 45 14.73 -25.30 -17.82
C PRO A 45 14.51 -26.73 -18.34
N GLU A 46 14.87 -26.98 -19.60
CA GLU A 46 14.63 -28.28 -20.27
C GLU A 46 15.51 -29.41 -19.71
N ASP A 47 16.55 -29.09 -18.92
CA ASP A 47 17.55 -30.08 -18.50
C ASP A 47 18.09 -29.80 -17.09
N VAL A 48 17.28 -30.06 -16.06
CA VAL A 48 17.61 -29.68 -14.69
C VAL A 48 17.19 -30.67 -13.62
N GLY A 49 18.15 -31.01 -12.75
CA GLY A 49 17.90 -31.82 -11.56
C GLY A 49 16.86 -31.21 -10.61
N MET A 50 16.22 -32.08 -9.80
CA MET A 50 15.09 -31.74 -8.91
C MET A 50 15.27 -30.45 -8.09
N PHE A 51 16.50 -30.16 -7.65
CA PHE A 51 16.81 -28.95 -6.89
C PHE A 51 16.43 -27.66 -7.61
N LYS A 52 16.75 -27.53 -8.90
CA LYS A 52 16.45 -26.33 -9.70
C LYS A 52 14.95 -26.21 -9.99
N LEU A 53 14.26 -27.34 -10.13
CA LEU A 53 12.80 -27.39 -10.29
C LEU A 53 12.09 -26.85 -9.04
N ILE A 54 12.55 -27.25 -7.84
CA ILE A 54 12.04 -26.73 -6.56
C ILE A 54 12.29 -25.21 -6.45
N LEU A 55 13.49 -24.73 -6.77
CA LEU A 55 13.80 -23.31 -6.76
C LEU A 55 12.91 -22.50 -7.73
N ASN A 56 12.58 -23.07 -8.89
CA ASN A 56 11.67 -22.41 -9.83
C ASN A 56 10.24 -22.29 -9.26
N PHE A 57 9.72 -23.34 -8.62
CA PHE A 57 8.43 -23.26 -7.93
C PHE A 57 8.42 -22.23 -6.80
N LEU A 58 9.49 -22.15 -6.01
CA LEU A 58 9.64 -21.12 -4.98
C LEU A 58 9.64 -19.71 -5.58
N ASN A 59 10.30 -19.53 -6.73
CA ASN A 59 10.32 -18.25 -7.43
C ASN A 59 8.94 -17.86 -7.98
N ILE A 60 8.18 -18.82 -8.53
CA ILE A 60 6.78 -18.60 -8.96
C ILE A 60 5.91 -18.17 -7.78
N GLY A 61 6.03 -18.86 -6.65
CA GLY A 61 5.29 -18.53 -5.42
C GLY A 61 5.64 -17.11 -4.92
N TYR A 62 6.92 -16.79 -4.89
CA TYR A 62 7.42 -15.45 -4.54
C TYR A 62 6.83 -14.37 -5.45
N MET A 63 6.90 -14.53 -6.77
CA MET A 63 6.37 -13.55 -7.72
C MET A 63 4.86 -13.36 -7.58
N THR A 64 4.13 -14.45 -7.33
CA THR A 64 2.68 -14.40 -7.09
C THR A 64 2.35 -13.57 -5.86
N ILE A 65 3.03 -13.83 -4.73
CA ILE A 65 2.83 -13.06 -3.48
C ILE A 65 3.15 -11.58 -3.70
N MET A 66 4.26 -11.27 -4.37
CA MET A 66 4.65 -9.88 -4.66
C MET A 66 3.65 -9.18 -5.59
N GLY A 67 3.09 -9.90 -6.57
CA GLY A 67 2.04 -9.39 -7.43
C GLY A 67 0.76 -9.06 -6.64
N ILE A 68 0.34 -9.95 -5.73
CA ILE A 68 -0.82 -9.71 -4.84
C ILE A 68 -0.59 -8.46 -3.99
N LEU A 69 0.58 -8.33 -3.35
CA LEU A 69 0.92 -7.15 -2.54
C LEU A 69 0.90 -5.85 -3.35
N ALA A 70 1.37 -5.88 -4.61
CA ALA A 70 1.33 -4.74 -5.51
C ALA A 70 -0.11 -4.34 -5.88
N VAL A 71 -0.98 -5.33 -6.13
CA VAL A 71 -2.42 -5.10 -6.38
C VAL A 71 -3.10 -4.53 -5.14
N GLU A 72 -2.85 -5.09 -3.95
CA GLU A 72 -3.40 -4.57 -2.70
C GLU A 72 -2.97 -3.13 -2.43
N ALA A 73 -1.72 -2.79 -2.72
CA ALA A 73 -1.21 -1.43 -2.61
C ALA A 73 -1.87 -0.48 -3.64
N LEU A 74 -2.08 -0.92 -4.88
CA LEU A 74 -2.81 -0.13 -5.89
C LEU A 74 -4.26 0.15 -5.47
N LEU A 75 -4.96 -0.85 -4.96
CA LEU A 75 -6.33 -0.71 -4.45
C LEU A 75 -6.38 0.12 -3.17
N GLY A 76 -5.33 0.06 -2.34
CA GLY A 76 -5.21 0.87 -1.13
C GLY A 76 -4.99 2.36 -1.43
N LEU A 77 -4.27 2.70 -2.50
CA LEU A 77 -4.03 4.10 -2.89
C LEU A 77 -5.33 4.84 -3.27
N THR A 78 -6.27 4.16 -3.91
CA THR A 78 -7.53 4.76 -4.38
C THR A 78 -8.55 4.94 -3.25
N SER A 79 -8.32 4.31 -2.10
CA SER A 79 -9.24 4.35 -0.96
C SER A 79 -8.79 5.38 0.07
N ALA A 80 -9.61 6.41 0.32
CA ALA A 80 -9.34 7.48 1.31
C ALA A 80 -9.48 7.05 2.79
N LYS A 81 -9.19 5.77 3.11
CA LYS A 81 -9.29 5.24 4.48
C LYS A 81 -7.90 5.14 5.12
N PRO A 82 -7.72 5.47 6.41
CA PRO A 82 -6.44 5.31 7.10
C PRO A 82 -5.90 3.88 7.00
N GLN A 83 -6.79 2.88 7.12
CA GLN A 83 -6.42 1.46 6.98
C GLN A 83 -5.86 1.14 5.60
N SER A 84 -6.35 1.81 4.55
CA SER A 84 -5.83 1.64 3.19
C SER A 84 -4.41 2.21 3.08
N TRP A 85 -4.13 3.37 3.67
CA TRP A 85 -2.75 3.89 3.79
C TRP A 85 -1.82 2.86 4.46
N ARG A 86 -2.25 2.25 5.57
CA ARG A 86 -1.46 1.23 6.30
C ARG A 86 -1.10 0.06 5.40
N LYS A 87 -2.09 -0.44 4.64
CA LYS A 87 -1.89 -1.56 3.70
C LYS A 87 -0.87 -1.21 2.64
N VAL A 88 -0.99 -0.05 1.99
CA VAL A 88 -0.03 0.42 0.98
C VAL A 88 1.39 0.46 1.54
N VAL A 89 1.57 1.08 2.71
CA VAL A 89 2.89 1.23 3.33
C VAL A 89 3.47 -0.12 3.76
N ARG A 90 2.66 -1.00 4.35
CA ARG A 90 3.10 -2.36 4.71
C ARG A 90 3.48 -3.19 3.48
N SER A 91 2.65 -3.19 2.44
CA SER A 91 2.94 -3.89 1.19
C SER A 91 4.22 -3.35 0.54
N ALA A 92 4.38 -2.03 0.45
CA ALA A 92 5.59 -1.42 -0.10
C ALA A 92 6.85 -1.74 0.74
N LEU A 93 6.74 -1.77 2.09
CA LEU A 93 7.83 -2.19 2.97
C LEU A 93 8.21 -3.67 2.75
N ILE A 94 7.23 -4.57 2.71
CA ILE A 94 7.46 -6.01 2.47
C ILE A 94 8.13 -6.21 1.12
N MET A 95 7.64 -5.54 0.07
CA MET A 95 8.22 -5.61 -1.27
C MET A 95 9.66 -5.08 -1.30
N THR A 96 9.94 -3.98 -0.59
CA THR A 96 11.29 -3.39 -0.49
C THR A 96 12.25 -4.35 0.20
N LEU A 97 11.88 -4.85 1.39
CA LEU A 97 12.70 -5.78 2.17
C LEU A 97 12.96 -7.09 1.42
N SER A 98 11.92 -7.61 0.77
CA SER A 98 12.02 -8.84 0.00
C SER A 98 12.93 -8.68 -1.22
N ALA A 99 12.85 -7.53 -1.91
CA ALA A 99 13.75 -7.20 -2.99
C ALA A 99 15.21 -7.15 -2.50
N ILE A 100 15.50 -6.46 -1.39
CA ILE A 100 16.84 -6.43 -0.80
C ILE A 100 17.32 -7.84 -0.44
N PHE A 101 16.46 -8.67 0.15
CA PHE A 101 16.80 -10.04 0.50
C PHE A 101 17.16 -10.90 -0.71
N VAL A 102 16.40 -10.77 -1.82
CA VAL A 102 16.71 -11.46 -3.07
C VAL A 102 18.06 -10.99 -3.64
N GLU A 103 18.38 -9.71 -3.54
CA GLU A 103 19.69 -9.19 -3.99
C GLU A 103 20.85 -9.77 -3.17
N VAL A 104 20.68 -9.89 -1.85
CA VAL A 104 21.65 -10.56 -0.97
C VAL A 104 21.82 -12.03 -1.35
N LEU A 105 20.72 -12.75 -1.61
CA LEU A 105 20.81 -14.15 -2.05
C LEU A 105 21.51 -14.30 -3.41
N LYS A 106 21.30 -13.37 -4.33
CA LYS A 106 22.04 -13.31 -5.61
C LYS A 106 23.54 -13.14 -5.40
N TYR A 107 23.93 -12.24 -4.49
CA TYR A 107 25.34 -12.01 -4.16
C TYR A 107 26.04 -13.30 -3.67
N PHE A 108 25.32 -14.19 -2.98
CA PHE A 108 25.82 -15.50 -2.56
C PHE A 108 25.65 -16.61 -3.60
N GLU A 109 25.27 -16.30 -4.85
CA GLU A 109 25.00 -17.26 -5.94
C GLU A 109 23.89 -18.29 -5.63
N LEU A 110 23.07 -18.03 -4.60
CA LEU A 110 21.98 -18.90 -4.18
C LEU A 110 20.68 -18.65 -4.96
N TYR A 111 20.67 -17.70 -5.89
CA TYR A 111 19.48 -17.31 -6.65
C TYR A 111 19.72 -17.35 -8.17
N MET A 112 18.98 -18.22 -8.85
CA MET A 112 19.09 -18.50 -10.28
C MET A 112 17.85 -18.00 -11.04
N SER A 113 17.64 -16.69 -11.11
CA SER A 113 16.63 -16.12 -12.03
C SER A 113 17.31 -15.36 -13.16
N SER A 114 16.92 -15.69 -14.38
CA SER A 114 17.47 -15.23 -15.66
C SER A 114 17.10 -13.79 -16.04
N LEU A 115 16.10 -13.18 -15.39
CA LEU A 115 15.70 -11.80 -15.66
C LEU A 115 16.23 -10.85 -14.58
N ASN A 116 17.44 -10.36 -14.82
CA ASN A 116 18.08 -9.26 -14.09
C ASN A 116 17.48 -7.89 -14.43
N PHE A 117 16.17 -7.80 -14.68
CA PHE A 117 15.53 -6.50 -14.87
C PHE A 117 15.45 -5.77 -13.52
N GLY A 118 16.46 -4.92 -13.31
CA GLY A 118 16.59 -3.84 -12.34
C GLY A 118 15.92 -4.10 -11.01
N LEU A 119 16.44 -5.03 -10.22
CA LEU A 119 15.97 -5.24 -8.84
C LEU A 119 16.12 -3.93 -8.04
N LEU A 120 17.25 -3.23 -8.23
CA LEU A 120 17.49 -1.87 -7.77
C LEU A 120 16.42 -0.86 -8.22
N ILE A 121 15.91 -0.97 -9.45
CA ILE A 121 14.85 -0.08 -9.96
C ILE A 121 13.55 -0.33 -9.19
N SER A 122 13.20 -1.59 -8.92
CA SER A 122 12.01 -1.91 -8.12
C SER A 122 12.14 -1.43 -6.67
N VAL A 123 13.33 -1.55 -6.08
CA VAL A 123 13.62 -0.97 -4.75
C VAL A 123 13.48 0.55 -4.78
N ALA A 124 14.07 1.23 -5.76
CA ALA A 124 13.96 2.68 -5.88
C ALA A 124 12.49 3.14 -6.05
N MET A 125 11.70 2.43 -6.88
CA MET A 125 10.28 2.72 -7.08
C MET A 125 9.47 2.52 -5.79
N THR A 126 9.68 1.41 -5.07
CA THR A 126 8.97 1.13 -3.81
C THR A 126 9.35 2.09 -2.69
N VAL A 127 10.63 2.47 -2.59
CA VAL A 127 11.10 3.52 -1.68
C VAL A 127 10.47 4.88 -2.02
N MET A 128 10.38 5.24 -3.30
CA MET A 128 9.70 6.47 -3.71
C MET A 128 8.21 6.47 -3.31
N VAL A 129 7.52 5.34 -3.48
CA VAL A 129 6.12 5.20 -3.01
C VAL A 129 6.04 5.42 -1.50
N LEU A 130 6.94 4.81 -0.72
CA LEU A 130 6.99 5.02 0.74
C LEU A 130 7.19 6.50 1.09
N LEU A 131 8.17 7.17 0.48
CA LEU A 131 8.43 8.59 0.70
C LEU A 131 7.19 9.45 0.40
N ILE A 132 6.50 9.16 -0.70
CA ILE A 132 5.27 9.89 -1.07
C ILE A 132 4.17 9.67 -0.04
N MET A 133 3.99 8.44 0.46
CA MET A 133 2.96 8.12 1.46
C MET A 133 3.17 8.88 2.78
N PHE A 134 4.40 9.28 3.11
CA PHE A 134 4.70 10.07 4.30
C PHE A 134 4.59 11.58 4.13
N LEU A 135 4.40 12.08 2.90
CA LEU A 135 4.20 13.51 2.67
C LEU A 135 2.94 14.02 3.40
N PRO A 136 2.98 15.23 4.00
CA PRO A 136 1.86 15.76 4.78
C PRO A 136 0.57 15.89 3.96
N HIS A 137 0.69 16.30 2.69
CA HIS A 137 -0.43 16.41 1.75
C HIS A 137 -1.10 15.06 1.45
N VAL A 138 -0.32 13.98 1.41
CA VAL A 138 -0.83 12.62 1.18
C VAL A 138 -1.47 12.09 2.45
N ARG A 139 -0.82 12.25 3.61
CA ARG A 139 -1.37 11.85 4.91
C ARG A 139 -2.71 12.52 5.22
N ARG A 140 -2.86 13.80 4.86
CA ARG A 140 -4.13 14.53 4.98
C ARG A 140 -5.28 13.91 4.18
N PHE A 141 -5.00 13.29 3.03
CA PHE A 141 -6.03 12.62 2.23
C PHE A 141 -6.63 11.39 2.92
N TYR A 142 -5.90 10.77 3.85
CA TYR A 142 -6.35 9.58 4.57
C TYR A 142 -6.94 9.88 5.95
N ILE A 143 -7.14 11.15 6.30
CA ILE A 143 -7.72 11.59 7.58
C ILE A 143 -9.03 12.34 7.27
N PRO A 144 -10.07 12.19 8.11
CA PRO A 144 -11.26 13.03 8.04
C PRO A 144 -10.92 14.53 8.05
N SER A 145 -11.67 15.33 7.28
CA SER A 145 -11.42 16.78 7.09
C SER A 145 -11.35 17.63 8.35
N GLU A 146 -11.95 17.13 9.44
CA GLU A 146 -12.13 17.85 10.71
C GLU A 146 -11.00 17.59 11.72
N MET A 147 -10.07 16.67 11.39
CA MET A 147 -8.93 16.36 12.24
C MET A 147 -7.62 16.91 11.66
N ASP A 148 -6.78 17.43 12.55
CA ASP A 148 -5.41 17.80 12.23
C ASP A 148 -4.58 16.56 11.86
N VAL A 149 -3.58 16.78 11.00
CA VAL A 149 -2.69 15.69 10.55
C VAL A 149 -1.73 15.30 11.69
N PRO A 150 -1.80 14.06 12.22
CA PRO A 150 -0.91 13.60 13.28
C PRO A 150 0.55 13.63 12.85
N PRO A 151 1.49 13.77 13.81
CA PRO A 151 2.92 13.76 13.54
C PRO A 151 3.37 12.44 12.90
N VAL A 152 4.47 12.48 12.14
CA VAL A 152 5.01 11.31 11.39
C VAL A 152 5.23 10.10 12.31
N LYS A 153 5.62 10.33 13.57
CA LYS A 153 5.85 9.28 14.57
C LYS A 153 4.63 8.39 14.77
N ASP A 154 3.43 8.97 14.82
CA ASP A 154 2.20 8.22 15.05
C ASP A 154 1.84 7.37 13.83
N TRP A 155 2.14 7.88 12.63
CA TRP A 155 2.03 7.14 11.38
C TRP A 155 3.02 5.98 11.30
N ILE A 156 4.24 6.14 11.81
CA ILE A 156 5.21 5.03 11.91
C ILE A 156 4.66 3.97 12.89
N MET A 157 4.15 4.38 14.04
CA MET A 157 3.54 3.45 15.01
C MET A 157 2.31 2.74 14.44
N PHE A 158 1.55 3.41 13.56
CA PHE A 158 0.39 2.85 12.88
C PHE A 158 0.74 1.66 12.00
N ILE A 159 1.96 1.61 11.45
CA ILE A 159 2.46 0.45 10.69
C ILE A 159 2.53 -0.79 11.59
N PHE A 160 2.62 -0.65 12.91
CA PHE A 160 2.69 -1.75 13.89
C PHE A 160 1.36 -1.98 14.63
N ASP A 161 0.24 -1.72 13.97
CA ASP A 161 -1.13 -1.91 14.48
C ASP A 161 -1.57 -0.99 15.63
N ARG A 162 -0.76 0.00 16.05
CA ARG A 162 -1.28 1.05 16.94
C ARG A 162 -2.32 1.90 16.19
N PRO A 163 -3.50 2.21 16.74
CA PRO A 163 -4.48 3.08 16.08
C PRO A 163 -4.00 4.54 16.05
N ILE A 164 -4.16 5.23 14.91
CA ILE A 164 -3.92 6.69 14.79
C ILE A 164 -5.12 7.47 15.33
N VAL A 165 -6.33 6.94 15.11
CA VAL A 165 -7.58 7.54 15.57
C VAL A 165 -8.20 6.56 16.56
N THR A 166 -8.33 6.96 17.81
CA THR A 166 -9.08 6.24 18.83
C THR A 166 -10.57 6.21 18.45
N ALA A 167 -11.24 5.07 18.60
CA ALA A 167 -12.67 4.93 18.28
C ALA A 167 -13.55 5.95 19.04
N GLU A 168 -13.09 6.47 20.16
CA GLU A 168 -13.73 7.54 20.94
C GLU A 168 -13.83 8.86 20.16
N THR A 169 -12.88 9.19 19.29
CA THR A 169 -12.87 10.45 18.52
C THR A 169 -13.98 10.46 17.46
N TYR A 170 -14.35 9.30 16.92
CA TYR A 170 -15.53 9.17 16.07
C TYR A 170 -16.84 9.35 16.87
N ARG A 171 -16.84 9.01 18.16
CA ARG A 171 -18.05 9.04 18.99
C ARG A 171 -18.48 10.47 19.34
N PHE A 172 -17.52 11.39 19.53
CA PHE A 172 -17.81 12.80 19.84
C PHE A 172 -18.44 13.57 18.66
N THR A 173 -18.10 13.24 17.41
CA THR A 173 -18.69 13.92 16.25
C THR A 173 -20.20 13.64 16.13
N TYR A 174 -20.64 12.43 16.47
CA TYR A 174 -22.06 12.07 16.44
C TYR A 174 -22.89 12.78 17.51
N ASP A 175 -22.36 12.99 18.71
CA ASP A 175 -23.09 13.68 19.78
C ASP A 175 -23.24 15.17 19.48
N VAL A 176 -22.20 15.84 18.95
CA VAL A 176 -22.25 17.28 18.68
C VAL A 176 -23.22 17.61 17.54
N ASP A 177 -23.24 16.82 16.48
CA ASP A 177 -24.15 17.03 15.34
C ASP A 177 -25.62 16.72 15.70
N GLN A 178 -25.87 15.74 16.57
CA GLN A 178 -27.23 15.43 17.05
C GLN A 178 -27.77 16.49 18.00
N ILE A 179 -26.90 17.10 18.82
CA ILE A 179 -27.27 18.21 19.70
C ILE A 179 -27.55 19.47 18.87
N ALA A 180 -26.75 19.74 17.82
CA ALA A 180 -26.95 20.89 16.94
C ALA A 180 -28.21 20.78 16.07
N GLU A 181 -28.56 19.59 15.56
CA GLU A 181 -29.84 19.39 14.84
C GLU A 181 -31.05 19.57 15.77
N ALA A 182 -30.97 19.10 17.03
CA ALA A 182 -32.03 19.25 18.02
C ALA A 182 -32.28 20.72 18.46
N GLU A 183 -31.25 21.57 18.44
CA GLU A 183 -31.38 23.01 18.72
C GLU A 183 -31.90 23.81 17.50
N SER A 184 -31.79 23.28 16.28
CA SER A 184 -32.25 23.95 15.06
C SER A 184 -33.74 23.73 14.75
N GLU A 185 -34.39 22.79 15.44
CA GLU A 185 -35.82 22.47 15.32
C GLU A 185 -36.69 23.13 16.42
N GLN A 186 -36.10 23.94 17.30
CA GLN A 186 -36.81 24.79 18.29
C GLN A 186 -36.91 26.24 17.83
#